data_AF-A0A7C1GSX5-F1
#
_entry.id   AF-A0A7C1GSX5-F1
#
_cell.length_a   1.000
_cell.length_b   1.000
_cell.length_c   1.000
_cell.angle_alpha   90.00
_cell.angle_beta   90.00
_cell.angle_gamma   90.00
#
_symmetry.space_group_name_H-M   'P 1'
#
loop_
_entity.id
_entity.type
_entity.pdbx_description
1 polymer ?
#
loop_
_entity_poly.entity_id
_entity_poly.type
_entity_poly.pdbx_seq_one_letter_code
_entity_poly.pdbx_strand_id
1 'polypeptide(L)'
;MYRISEAGSEFVERRENAKYGGDESMKHGDPKKAKSSLGALEGVQVWASPRFGPNLPRLLEKIQCVVVRVPTVDQGVGLIRDNLAAVAQEQAQGPERQHVVLKPQ
;
A
#
# COMPACT_ATOMS: atom_id res chain seq x y z
N MET A 1 -6.68 3.05 7.06
CA MET A 1 -5.36 3.59 7.44
C MET A 1 -5.10 3.20 8.87
N TYR A 2 -3.90 2.67 9.12
CA TYR A 2 -3.46 2.30 10.46
C TYR A 2 -2.15 3.01 10.74
N ARG A 3 -1.97 3.45 11.98
CA ARG A 3 -0.68 3.85 12.53
C ARG A 3 -0.09 2.62 13.22
N ILE A 4 1.10 2.22 12.81
CA ILE A 4 1.79 1.03 13.33
C ILE A 4 3.10 1.49 13.96
N SER A 5 3.38 0.99 15.16
CA SER A 5 4.61 1.24 15.92
C SER A 5 4.96 -0.01 16.73
N GLU A 6 6.11 0.00 17.40
CA GLU A 6 6.49 -1.07 18.34
C GLU A 6 5.48 -1.21 19.50
N ALA A 7 4.82 -0.11 19.90
CA ALA A 7 3.81 -0.13 20.95
C ALA A 7 2.48 -0.77 20.51
N GLY A 8 2.26 -0.96 19.20
CA GLY A 8 1.04 -1.55 18.66
C GLY A 8 0.52 -0.86 17.39
N SER A 9 -0.72 -1.19 17.03
CA SER A 9 -1.41 -0.67 15.85
C SER A 9 -2.73 -0.01 16.20
N GLU A 10 -2.99 1.15 15.62
CA GLU A 10 -4.20 1.94 15.86
C GLU A 10 -4.89 2.22 14.52
N PHE A 11 -6.21 1.98 14.45
CA PHE A 11 -7.01 2.41 13.32
C PHE A 11 -7.16 3.93 13.35
N VAL A 12 -6.74 4.60 12.28
CA VAL A 12 -6.83 6.07 12.19
C VAL A 12 -8.10 6.46 11.44
N GLU A 13 -8.28 5.94 10.23
CA GLU A 13 -9.44 6.29 9.38
C GLU A 13 -9.60 5.32 8.21
N ARG A 14 -10.76 5.38 7.54
CA ARG A 14 -10.99 4.73 6.25
C ARG A 14 -11.17 5.81 5.20
N ARG A 15 -10.31 5.80 4.18
CA ARG A 15 -10.45 6.66 3.00
C ARG A 15 -11.12 5.87 1.89
N GLU A 16 -12.11 6.48 1.25
CA GLU A 16 -12.67 5.94 0.01
C GLU A 16 -11.74 6.31 -1.15
N ASN A 17 -11.64 5.41 -2.14
CA ASN A 17 -11.06 5.80 -3.41
C ASN A 17 -11.92 6.93 -3.99
N ALA A 18 -11.29 8.00 -4.49
CA ALA A 18 -12.04 9.02 -5.21
C ALA A 18 -12.87 8.34 -6.31
N LYS A 19 -14.20 8.48 -6.23
CA LYS A 19 -15.11 7.96 -7.24
C LYS A 19 -14.82 8.71 -8.52
N TYR A 20 -14.01 8.12 -9.39
CA TYR A 20 -13.94 8.56 -10.76
C TYR A 20 -15.30 8.21 -11.38
N GLY A 21 -16.18 9.21 -11.52
CA GLY A 21 -17.40 9.12 -12.32
C GLY A 21 -17.02 8.95 -13.78
N GLY A 22 -16.62 7.74 -14.16
CA GLY A 22 -16.31 7.39 -15.53
C GLY A 22 -17.60 7.06 -16.24
N ASP A 23 -18.03 7.97 -17.10
CA ASP A 23 -18.85 7.66 -18.27
C ASP A 23 -18.30 6.37 -18.93
N GLU A 24 -19.17 5.39 -19.18
CA GLU A 24 -18.85 4.02 -19.63
C GLU A 24 -18.16 3.97 -21.03
N SER A 25 -17.93 5.14 -21.63
CA SER A 25 -17.29 5.31 -22.93
C SER A 25 -15.75 5.40 -22.91
N MET A 26 -15.09 5.46 -21.75
CA MET A 26 -13.63 5.61 -21.66
C MET A 26 -12.85 4.28 -21.74
N LYS A 27 -12.04 4.12 -22.79
CA LYS A 27 -11.17 2.96 -23.05
C LYS A 27 -10.18 2.65 -21.91
N HIS A 28 -9.93 1.35 -21.73
CA HIS A 28 -9.00 0.74 -20.78
C HIS A 28 -7.59 1.40 -20.83
N GLY A 29 -7.09 1.89 -19.69
CA GLY A 29 -5.68 2.29 -19.55
C GLY A 29 -5.38 3.77 -19.21
N ASP A 30 -6.37 4.59 -18.85
CA ASP A 30 -6.15 6.02 -18.64
C ASP A 30 -5.30 6.35 -17.36
N PRO A 31 -4.19 7.10 -17.49
CA PRO A 31 -3.36 7.59 -16.37
C PRO A 31 -4.12 8.34 -15.28
N LYS A 32 -5.29 8.91 -15.58
CA LYS A 32 -6.17 9.58 -14.61
C LYS A 32 -6.66 8.62 -13.52
N LYS A 33 -6.90 7.34 -13.86
CA LYS A 33 -7.30 6.30 -12.90
C LYS A 33 -6.20 6.02 -11.86
N ALA A 34 -4.93 6.10 -12.28
CA ALA A 34 -3.78 5.93 -11.39
C ALA A 34 -3.52 7.14 -10.49
N LYS A 35 -3.79 8.37 -10.96
CA LYS A 35 -3.75 9.58 -10.11
C LYS A 35 -4.79 9.55 -8.99
N SER A 36 -5.97 8.96 -9.25
CA SER A 36 -7.10 8.92 -8.32
C SER A 36 -6.85 8.08 -7.06
N SER A 37 -6.07 6.99 -7.16
CA SER A 37 -5.76 6.12 -6.01
C SER A 37 -4.59 6.66 -5.15
N LEU A 38 -3.65 7.39 -5.76
CA LEU A 38 -2.51 7.97 -5.04
C LEU A 38 -2.91 9.12 -4.12
N GLY A 39 -3.94 9.90 -4.47
CA GLY A 39 -4.45 10.96 -3.59
C GLY A 39 -4.99 10.42 -2.26
N ALA A 40 -5.63 9.25 -2.28
CA ALA A 40 -6.09 8.59 -1.05
C ALA A 40 -4.92 8.11 -0.16
N LEU A 41 -3.71 7.99 -0.70
CA LEU A 41 -2.51 7.50 -0.03
C LEU A 41 -1.57 8.63 0.43
N GLU A 42 -1.99 9.89 0.33
CA GLU A 42 -1.20 11.01 0.82
C GLU A 42 -0.92 10.88 2.33
N GLY A 43 0.34 11.05 2.73
CA GLY A 43 0.79 10.84 4.11
C GLY A 43 0.96 9.38 4.54
N VAL A 44 0.73 8.40 3.64
CA VAL A 44 0.93 6.98 3.92
C VAL A 44 2.32 6.54 3.50
N GLN A 45 3.04 5.84 4.40
CA GLN A 45 4.41 5.37 4.17
C GLN A 45 4.46 3.97 3.53
N VAL A 46 3.48 3.12 3.89
CA VAL A 46 3.42 1.71 3.49
C VAL A 46 2.04 1.40 2.91
N TRP A 47 2.03 0.78 1.73
CA TRP A 47 0.83 0.19 1.14
C TRP A 47 0.94 -1.33 1.17
N ALA A 48 0.05 -1.97 1.92
CA ALA A 48 -0.10 -3.42 1.94
C ALA A 48 -1.22 -3.90 1.01
N SER A 49 -0.94 -4.90 0.17
CA SER A 49 -1.92 -5.49 -0.75
C SER A 49 -1.63 -6.98 -1.02
N PRO A 50 -2.63 -7.84 -1.29
CA PRO A 50 -2.39 -9.22 -1.72
C PRO A 50 -1.63 -9.33 -3.05
N ARG A 51 -1.73 -8.29 -3.89
CA ARG A 51 -1.09 -8.23 -5.19
C ARG A 51 -0.90 -6.78 -5.63
N PHE A 52 0.18 -6.53 -6.37
CA PHE A 52 0.36 -5.30 -7.14
C PHE A 52 0.28 -5.58 -8.64
N GLY A 53 -0.28 -4.63 -9.38
CA GLY A 53 -0.37 -4.69 -10.83
C GLY A 53 0.92 -4.21 -11.53
N PRO A 54 0.89 -4.12 -12.87
CA PRO A 54 2.05 -3.70 -13.69
C PRO A 54 2.61 -2.31 -13.34
N ASN A 55 1.84 -1.47 -12.66
CA ASN A 55 2.26 -0.13 -12.24
C ASN A 55 3.13 -0.11 -10.98
N LEU A 56 3.51 -1.28 -10.42
CA LEU A 56 4.33 -1.40 -9.22
C LEU A 56 5.62 -0.55 -9.27
N PRO A 57 6.42 -0.53 -10.36
CA PRO A 57 7.63 0.29 -10.38
C PRO A 57 7.37 1.78 -10.10
N ARG A 58 6.30 2.35 -10.68
CA ARG A 58 5.91 3.75 -10.44
C ARG A 58 5.35 4.01 -9.03
N LEU A 59 4.86 2.96 -8.35
CA LEU A 59 4.39 3.07 -6.96
C LEU A 59 5.57 3.06 -5.99
N LEU A 60 6.57 2.23 -6.23
CA LEU A 60 7.78 2.12 -5.39
C LEU A 60 8.54 3.46 -5.29
N GLU A 61 8.50 4.29 -6.32
CA GLU A 61 9.04 5.66 -6.27
C GLU A 61 8.40 6.53 -5.16
N LYS A 62 7.17 6.22 -4.75
CA LYS A 62 6.34 7.08 -3.89
C LYS A 62 6.05 6.48 -2.51
N ILE A 63 5.86 5.16 -2.44
CA ILE A 63 5.37 4.48 -1.23
C ILE A 63 5.99 3.08 -1.13
N GLN A 64 6.26 2.62 0.09
CA GLN A 64 6.75 1.27 0.30
C GLN A 64 5.63 0.26 0.03
N CYS A 65 5.80 -0.59 -0.98
CA CYS A 65 4.81 -1.61 -1.32
C CYS A 65 5.12 -2.92 -0.59
N VAL A 66 4.11 -3.47 0.09
CA VAL A 66 4.21 -4.72 0.85
C VAL A 66 3.14 -5.69 0.38
N VAL A 67 3.56 -6.87 -0.05
CA VAL A 67 2.66 -7.94 -0.45
C VAL A 67 2.29 -8.76 0.78
N VAL A 68 1.01 -8.76 1.15
CA VAL A 68 0.46 -9.54 2.27
C VAL A 68 -0.69 -10.42 1.79
N ARG A 69 -0.56 -11.74 1.92
CA ARG A 69 -1.56 -12.71 1.44
C ARG A 69 -2.27 -13.36 2.63
N VAL A 70 -3.13 -12.58 3.26
CA VAL A 70 -3.91 -13.01 4.44
C VAL A 70 -5.39 -12.67 4.27
N PRO A 71 -6.31 -13.46 4.83
CA PRO A 71 -7.76 -13.26 4.68
C PRO A 71 -8.30 -11.92 5.21
N THR A 72 -7.71 -11.33 6.26
CA THR A 72 -8.27 -10.15 6.91
C THR A 72 -7.30 -8.98 6.97
N VAL A 73 -7.85 -7.76 7.04
CA VAL A 73 -7.06 -6.53 7.24
C VAL A 73 -6.30 -6.59 8.57
N ASP A 74 -6.93 -7.11 9.63
CA ASP A 74 -6.34 -7.24 10.96
C ASP A 74 -5.10 -8.15 10.94
N GLN A 75 -5.20 -9.31 10.29
CA GLN A 75 -4.03 -10.18 10.06
C GLN A 75 -2.95 -9.49 9.23
N GLY A 76 -3.33 -8.65 8.26
CA GLY A 76 -2.39 -7.86 7.48
C GLY A 76 -1.64 -6.84 8.32
N VAL A 77 -2.35 -6.14 9.21
CA VAL A 77 -1.77 -5.18 10.16
C VAL A 77 -0.83 -5.89 11.13
N GLY A 78 -1.25 -7.03 11.70
CA GLY A 78 -0.41 -7.85 12.56
C GLY A 78 0.87 -8.30 11.85
N LEU A 79 0.76 -8.82 10.63
CA LEU A 79 1.90 -9.29 9.86
C LEU A 79 2.91 -8.16 9.56
N ILE A 80 2.44 -6.94 9.26
CA ILE A 80 3.31 -5.79 9.06
C ILE A 80 3.98 -5.38 10.36
N ARG A 81 3.24 -5.35 11.48
CA ARG A 81 3.79 -5.01 12.80
C ARG A 81 4.90 -5.98 13.21
N ASP A 82 4.67 -7.27 13.03
CA ASP A 82 5.62 -8.31 13.41
C ASP A 82 6.89 -8.29 12.52
N ASN A 83 6.84 -7.61 11.38
CA ASN A 83 7.95 -7.42 10.44
C ASN A 83 8.33 -5.94 10.26
N LEU A 84 8.00 -5.06 11.23
CA LEU A 84 8.13 -3.61 11.07
C LEU A 84 9.57 -3.19 10.76
N ALA A 85 10.55 -3.82 11.40
CA ALA A 85 11.98 -3.56 11.16
C ALA A 85 12.38 -3.84 9.70
N ALA A 86 11.95 -4.97 9.14
CA ALA A 86 12.25 -5.34 7.77
C ALA A 86 11.59 -4.37 6.76
N VAL A 87 10.35 -3.97 7.03
CA VAL A 87 9.63 -2.99 6.20
C VAL A 87 10.30 -1.61 6.26
N ALA A 88 10.70 -1.17 7.46
CA ALA A 88 11.39 0.11 7.65
C ALA A 88 12.78 0.12 6.98
N GLN A 89 13.52 -0.98 7.06
CA GLN A 89 14.81 -1.13 6.39
C GLN A 89 14.66 -1.02 4.87
N GLU A 90 13.67 -1.68 4.27
CA GLU A 90 13.42 -1.58 2.83
C GLU A 90 13.02 -0.16 2.43
N GLN A 91 12.15 0.48 3.21
CA GLN A 91 11.75 1.86 2.97
C GLN A 91 12.93 2.83 2.99
N ALA A 92 13.94 2.57 3.84
CA ALA A 92 15.14 3.39 3.95
C ALA A 92 16.07 3.30 2.72
N GLN A 93 15.89 2.31 1.84
CA GLN A 93 16.67 2.18 0.58
C GLN A 93 16.31 3.23 -0.48
N GLY A 94 15.27 4.06 -0.24
CA GLY A 94 14.95 5.20 -1.10
C GLY A 94 14.64 4.77 -2.54
N PRO A 95 15.38 5.27 -3.55
CA PRO A 95 15.15 4.90 -4.96
C PRO A 95 15.41 3.42 -5.29
N GLU A 96 16.25 2.74 -4.53
CA GLU A 96 16.61 1.33 -4.77
C GLU A 96 15.65 0.34 -4.08
N ARG A 97 14.66 0.86 -3.34
CA ARG A 97 13.71 0.03 -2.60
C ARG A 97 12.94 -0.91 -3.53
N GLN A 98 12.76 -2.13 -3.07
CA GLN A 98 11.93 -3.14 -3.68
C GLN A 98 10.62 -3.31 -2.90
N HIS A 99 9.70 -4.09 -3.47
CA HIS A 99 8.52 -4.50 -2.73
C HIS A 99 8.90 -5.59 -1.72
N VAL A 100 8.33 -5.52 -0.52
CA VAL A 100 8.51 -6.56 0.50
C VAL A 100 7.42 -7.61 0.32
N VAL A 101 7.75 -8.89 0.43
CA VAL A 101 6.76 -9.97 0.45
C VAL A 101 6.75 -10.59 1.85
N LEU A 102 5.66 -10.40 2.59
CA LEU A 102 5.49 -11.01 3.90
C LEU A 102 4.63 -12.27 3.78
N LYS A 103 5.06 -13.33 4.47
CA LYS A 103 4.33 -14.60 4.56
C LYS A 103 3.85 -14.78 6.00
N PRO A 104 2.58 -15.21 6.21
CA PRO A 104 2.16 -15.66 7.53
C PRO A 104 3.03 -16.85 7.95
N GLN A 105 3.35 -16.93 9.25
CA GLN A 105 4.01 -18.09 9.85
C GLN A 105 3.03 -19.25 10.05
#